data_AF-A0A966MR02-F1
#
_entry.id   AF-A0A966MR02-F1
#
_cell.length_a   1.000
_cell.length_b   1.000
_cell.length_c   1.000
_cell.angle_alpha   90.00
_cell.angle_beta   90.00
_cell.angle_gamma   90.00
#
_symmetry.space_group_name_H-M   'P 1'
#
loop_
_entity.id
_entity.type
_entity.pdbx_description
1 polymer ?
#
loop_
_entity_poly.entity_id
_entity_poly.type
_entity_poly.pdbx_seq_one_letter_code
_entity_poly.pdbx_strand_id
1 'polypeptide(L)'
;MSETINKPYVLKAAEIIYFKISEFKKINPNISLDDAIQKFIDSEEYDKLSSGEFHNQWLIQLKKDNYIDKETNQKIPDETVRLLEIQRDMMIKELIKIPKLYDSKSSQLIELSKKASNFLWRMCESYELWCKESNQDNLIILNISN
;
A
#
# COMPACT_ATOMS: atom_id res chain seq x y z
N MET A 1 -4.87 30.82 4.28
CA MET A 1 -4.59 29.59 5.05
C MET A 1 -4.41 28.51 4.01
N SER A 2 -3.22 27.91 3.88
CA SER A 2 -3.09 26.69 3.06
C SER A 2 -3.97 25.64 3.74
N GLU A 3 -5.07 25.24 3.10
CA GLU A 3 -5.82 24.08 3.56
C GLU A 3 -4.85 22.90 3.56
N THR A 4 -4.43 22.46 4.75
CA THR A 4 -3.71 21.20 4.88
C THR A 4 -4.66 20.12 4.43
N ILE A 5 -4.47 19.60 3.22
CA ILE A 5 -5.25 18.49 2.70
C ILE A 5 -4.95 17.28 3.59
N ASN A 6 -5.90 16.94 4.46
CA ASN A 6 -5.76 15.77 5.30
C ASN A 6 -5.69 14.53 4.39
N LYS A 7 -4.68 13.69 4.62
CA LYS A 7 -4.45 12.48 3.84
C LYS A 7 -5.69 11.57 3.93
N PRO A 8 -6.31 11.21 2.79
CA PRO A 8 -7.40 10.25 2.79
C PRO A 8 -7.00 8.94 3.46
N TYR A 9 -7.85 8.39 4.32
CA TYR A 9 -7.58 7.13 5.03
C TYR A 9 -7.23 5.97 4.09
N VAL A 10 -7.83 5.95 2.89
CA VAL A 10 -7.54 4.95 1.85
C VAL A 10 -6.08 5.00 1.36
N LEU A 11 -5.35 6.10 1.52
CA LEU A 11 -3.93 6.15 1.16
C LEU A 11 -3.00 5.49 2.18
N LYS A 12 -3.49 5.12 3.38
CA LYS A 12 -2.63 4.54 4.41
C LYS A 12 -1.93 3.26 3.96
N ALA A 13 -2.62 2.40 3.21
CA ALA A 13 -2.01 1.20 2.68
C ALA A 13 -1.01 1.52 1.54
N ALA A 14 -1.32 2.50 0.70
CA ALA A 14 -0.41 3.00 -0.35
C ALA A 14 0.89 3.53 0.25
N GLU A 15 0.77 4.31 1.33
CA GLU A 15 1.89 4.89 2.06
C GLU A 15 2.83 3.83 2.64
N ILE A 16 2.28 2.78 3.27
CA ILE A 16 3.07 1.68 3.83
C ILE A 16 3.85 0.96 2.73
N ILE A 17 3.17 0.63 1.63
CA ILE A 17 3.80 0.01 0.46
C ILE A 17 4.92 0.91 -0.07
N TYR A 18 4.62 2.19 -0.26
CA TYR A 18 5.55 3.19 -0.80
C TYR A 18 6.81 3.34 0.04
N PHE A 19 6.66 3.54 1.36
CA PHE A 19 7.81 3.73 2.24
C PHE A 19 8.64 2.47 2.39
N LYS A 20 8.02 1.28 2.41
CA LYS A 20 8.77 0.03 2.48
C LYS A 20 9.59 -0.22 1.22
N ILE A 21 9.03 0.01 0.03
CA ILE A 21 9.76 -0.09 -1.24
C ILE A 21 10.88 0.96 -1.30
N SER A 22 10.59 2.19 -0.84
CA SER A 22 11.58 3.27 -0.73
C SER A 22 12.74 2.90 0.19
N GLU A 23 12.48 2.21 1.30
CA GLU A 23 13.50 1.69 2.22
C GLU A 23 14.45 0.73 1.50
N PHE A 24 13.93 -0.22 0.71
CA PHE A 24 14.77 -1.15 -0.04
C PHE A 24 15.67 -0.46 -1.07
N LYS A 25 15.17 0.59 -1.74
CA LYS A 25 15.99 1.41 -2.65
C LYS A 25 17.04 2.23 -1.88
N LYS A 26 16.71 2.78 -0.71
CA LYS A 26 17.68 3.52 0.12
C LYS A 26 18.81 2.62 0.61
N ILE A 27 18.48 1.39 1.04
CA ILE A 27 19.48 0.41 1.50
C ILE A 27 20.34 -0.08 0.33
N ASN A 28 19.75 -0.28 -0.86
CA ASN A 28 20.47 -0.74 -2.04
C ASN A 28 20.19 0.18 -3.25
N PRO A 29 20.86 1.34 -3.38
CA PRO A 29 20.56 2.33 -4.42
C PRO A 29 20.64 1.80 -5.86
N ASN A 30 21.43 0.75 -6.08
CA ASN A 30 21.66 0.16 -7.40
C ASN A 30 20.53 -0.76 -7.89
N ILE A 31 19.57 -1.14 -7.03
CA ILE A 31 18.47 -2.02 -7.47
C ILE A 31 17.45 -1.24 -8.30
N SER A 32 16.81 -1.91 -9.26
CA SER A 32 15.71 -1.31 -10.01
C SER A 32 14.47 -1.14 -9.12
N LEU A 33 13.47 -0.37 -9.59
CA LEU A 33 12.19 -0.29 -8.89
C LEU A 33 11.49 -1.66 -8.86
N ASP A 34 11.57 -2.41 -9.97
CA ASP A 34 11.01 -3.76 -10.08
C ASP A 34 11.65 -4.71 -9.06
N ASP A 35 12.97 -4.64 -8.87
CA ASP A 35 13.66 -5.42 -7.84
C ASP A 35 13.20 -5.05 -6.43
N ALA A 36 12.97 -3.76 -6.16
CA ALA A 36 12.48 -3.29 -4.87
C ALA A 36 11.04 -3.75 -4.61
N ILE A 37 10.18 -3.75 -5.63
CA ILE A 37 8.83 -4.32 -5.58
C ILE A 37 8.90 -5.83 -5.34
N GLN A 38 9.80 -6.55 -6.02
CA GLN A 38 9.95 -7.99 -5.82
C GLN A 38 10.40 -8.31 -4.40
N LYS A 39 11.34 -7.53 -3.84
CA LYS A 39 11.72 -7.63 -2.42
C LYS A 39 10.54 -7.36 -1.47
N PHE A 40 9.66 -6.43 -1.82
CA PHE A 40 8.44 -6.18 -1.04
C PHE A 40 7.49 -7.38 -1.06
N ILE A 41 7.32 -8.05 -2.20
CA ILE A 41 6.49 -9.26 -2.31
C ILE A 41 6.96 -10.38 -1.37
N ASP A 42 8.27 -10.45 -1.10
CA ASP A 42 8.86 -11.40 -0.17
C ASP A 42 8.83 -10.96 1.32
N SER A 43 8.21 -9.82 1.64
CA SER A 43 8.20 -9.23 2.98
C SER A 43 6.98 -9.60 3.83
N GLU A 44 7.10 -9.45 5.15
CA GLU A 44 6.00 -9.68 6.10
C GLU A 44 4.86 -8.65 5.91
N GLU A 45 5.17 -7.42 5.50
CA GLU A 45 4.17 -6.41 5.19
C GLU A 45 3.29 -6.82 4.00
N TYR A 46 3.88 -7.43 2.97
CA TYR A 46 3.11 -8.01 1.87
C TYR A 46 2.20 -9.14 2.34
N ASP A 47 2.69 -10.01 3.24
CA ASP A 47 1.88 -11.09 3.81
C ASP A 47 0.67 -10.56 4.59
N LYS A 48 0.84 -9.49 5.36
CA LYS A 48 -0.25 -8.83 6.09
C LYS A 48 -1.26 -8.13 5.17
N LEU A 49 -0.79 -7.53 4.09
CA LEU A 49 -1.66 -6.87 3.10
C LEU A 49 -2.43 -7.88 2.25
N SER A 50 -1.75 -8.90 1.73
CA SER A 50 -2.32 -9.94 0.87
C SER A 50 -3.31 -10.86 1.59
N SER A 51 -3.15 -11.05 2.90
CA SER A 51 -4.13 -11.75 3.74
C SER A 51 -5.27 -10.87 4.23
N GLY A 52 -5.16 -9.55 4.07
CA GLY A 52 -6.08 -8.55 4.65
C GLY A 52 -5.94 -8.37 6.17
N GLU A 53 -4.96 -9.03 6.79
CA GLU A 53 -4.66 -8.88 8.22
C GLU A 53 -4.38 -7.43 8.60
N PHE A 54 -3.65 -6.69 7.77
CA PHE A 54 -3.38 -5.27 7.99
C PHE A 54 -4.66 -4.46 8.22
N HIS A 55 -5.63 -4.55 7.30
CA HIS A 55 -6.91 -3.85 7.43
C HIS A 55 -7.74 -4.37 8.59
N ASN A 56 -7.76 -5.68 8.82
CA ASN A 56 -8.52 -6.27 9.92
C ASN A 56 -8.02 -5.75 11.28
N GLN A 57 -6.70 -5.73 11.48
CA GLN A 57 -6.09 -5.18 12.69
C GLN A 57 -6.39 -3.69 12.83
N TRP A 58 -6.27 -2.92 11.74
CA TRP A 58 -6.56 -1.49 11.77
C TRP A 58 -8.03 -1.19 12.08
N LEU A 59 -8.98 -1.88 11.43
CA LEU A 59 -10.42 -1.75 11.69
C LEU A 59 -10.79 -2.13 13.13
N ILE A 60 -10.16 -3.17 13.70
CA ILE A 60 -10.34 -3.53 15.12
C ILE A 60 -9.87 -2.39 16.03
N GLN A 61 -8.73 -1.75 15.73
CA GLN A 61 -8.24 -0.61 16.50
C GLN A 61 -9.19 0.58 16.39
N LEU A 62 -9.63 0.92 15.18
CA LEU A 62 -10.61 2.00 14.96
C LEU A 62 -11.88 1.75 15.77
N LYS A 63 -12.40 0.52 15.76
CA LYS A 63 -13.59 0.15 16.53
C LYS A 63 -13.39 0.32 18.04
N LYS A 64 -12.22 -0.03 18.58
CA LYS A 64 -11.88 0.17 20.01
C LYS A 64 -11.85 1.65 20.39
N ASP A 65 -11.45 2.50 19.46
CA ASP A 65 -11.38 3.96 19.65
C ASP A 65 -12.69 4.67 19.27
N ASN A 66 -13.82 3.94 19.13
CA ASN A 66 -15.11 4.46 18.66
C ASN A 66 -15.05 5.20 17.31
N TYR A 67 -14.13 4.77 16.45
CA TYR A 67 -13.81 5.37 15.15
C TYR A 67 -13.34 6.83 15.26
N ILE A 68 -12.75 7.22 16.40
CA ILE A 68 -12.09 8.51 16.55
C ILE A 68 -10.64 8.36 16.11
N ASP A 69 -10.26 9.11 15.09
CA ASP A 69 -8.88 9.20 14.64
C ASP A 69 -8.05 9.96 15.69
N LYS A 70 -6.95 9.35 16.14
CA LYS A 70 -6.08 9.90 17.18
C LYS A 70 -5.25 11.08 16.71
N GLU A 71 -4.98 11.20 15.42
CA GLU A 71 -4.17 12.29 14.87
C GLU A 71 -5.01 13.55 14.70
N THR A 72 -6.25 13.39 14.20
CA THR A 72 -7.15 14.52 13.89
C THR A 72 -8.17 14.79 15.00
N ASN A 73 -8.36 13.86 15.93
CA ASN A 73 -9.44 13.84 16.93
C ASN A 73 -10.85 13.91 16.30
N GLN A 74 -10.98 13.50 15.03
CA GLN A 74 -12.24 13.50 14.29
C GLN A 74 -12.82 12.10 14.20
N LYS A 75 -14.16 12.00 14.17
CA LYS A 75 -14.83 10.73 13.93
C LYS A 75 -14.74 10.37 12.45
N ILE A 76 -14.27 9.17 12.16
CA ILE A 76 -14.22 8.61 10.81
C ILE A 76 -15.67 8.27 10.38
N PRO A 77 -16.12 8.77 9.22
CA PRO A 77 -17.44 8.44 8.68
C PRO A 77 -17.60 6.95 8.39
N ASP A 78 -18.82 6.42 8.53
CA ASP A 78 -19.12 5.01 8.28
C ASP A 78 -18.86 4.62 6.82
N GLU A 79 -19.06 5.56 5.88
CA GLU A 79 -18.73 5.39 4.47
C GLU A 79 -17.24 5.16 4.26
N THR A 80 -16.39 5.88 5.00
CA THR A 80 -14.94 5.72 4.95
C THR A 80 -14.54 4.36 5.50
N VAL A 81 -15.14 3.91 6.61
CA VAL A 81 -14.89 2.56 7.17
C VAL A 81 -15.25 1.49 6.14
N ARG A 82 -16.39 1.63 5.46
CA ARG A 82 -16.80 0.72 4.38
C ARG A 82 -15.85 0.75 3.18
N LEU A 83 -15.32 1.92 2.83
CA LEU A 83 -14.29 2.03 1.79
C LEU A 83 -13.01 1.29 2.16
N LEU A 84 -12.60 1.29 3.44
CA LEU A 84 -11.44 0.52 3.91
C LEU A 84 -11.67 -0.99 3.81
N GLU A 85 -12.89 -1.47 4.08
CA GLU A 85 -13.25 -2.88 3.89
C GLU A 85 -13.20 -3.28 2.40
N ILE A 86 -13.73 -2.43 1.50
CA ILE A 86 -13.65 -2.65 0.06
C ILE A 86 -12.19 -2.66 -0.41
N GLN A 87 -11.36 -1.75 0.10
CA GLN A 87 -9.93 -1.72 -0.20
C GLN A 87 -9.24 -3.01 0.26
N ARG A 88 -9.54 -3.52 1.45
CA ARG A 88 -9.01 -4.81 1.94
C ARG A 88 -9.32 -5.94 0.95
N ASP A 89 -10.58 -6.06 0.55
CA ASP A 89 -11.02 -7.15 -0.32
C ASP A 89 -10.37 -7.05 -1.70
N MET A 90 -10.17 -5.83 -2.21
CA MET A 90 -9.39 -5.57 -3.41
C MET A 90 -7.93 -6.01 -3.24
N MET A 91 -7.28 -5.69 -2.12
CA MET A 91 -5.89 -6.08 -1.88
C MET A 91 -5.71 -7.59 -1.82
N ILE A 92 -6.59 -8.31 -1.12
CA ILE A 92 -6.56 -9.79 -1.07
C ILE A 92 -6.64 -10.38 -2.49
N LYS A 93 -7.49 -9.80 -3.34
CA LYS A 93 -7.69 -10.26 -4.72
C LYS A 93 -6.53 -9.92 -5.67
N GLU A 94 -5.90 -8.77 -5.48
CA GLU A 94 -4.84 -8.28 -6.37
C GLU A 94 -3.45 -8.79 -5.95
N LEU A 95 -3.25 -9.08 -4.66
CA LEU A 95 -1.98 -9.52 -4.06
C LEU A 95 -1.96 -11.01 -3.71
N ILE A 96 -2.59 -11.85 -4.53
CA ILE A 96 -2.65 -13.31 -4.28
C ILE A 96 -1.22 -13.87 -4.13
N LYS A 97 -0.92 -14.41 -2.94
CA LYS A 97 0.40 -14.98 -2.65
C LYS A 97 0.57 -16.32 -3.36
N ILE A 98 1.63 -16.41 -4.16
CA ILE A 98 2.01 -17.63 -4.86
C ILE A 98 2.84 -18.53 -3.91
N PRO A 99 2.47 -19.79 -3.68
CA PRO A 99 3.26 -20.70 -2.84
C PRO A 99 4.66 -20.95 -3.43
N LYS A 100 5.70 -20.85 -2.59
CA LYS A 100 7.11 -21.04 -2.99
C LYS A 100 7.43 -22.41 -3.60
N LEU A 101 6.60 -23.44 -3.34
CA LEU A 101 6.80 -24.82 -3.80
C LEU A 101 6.46 -25.05 -5.29
N TYR A 102 5.90 -24.05 -5.99
CA TYR A 102 5.71 -24.14 -7.43
C TYR A 102 7.02 -23.81 -8.15
N ASP A 103 7.94 -24.78 -8.12
CA ASP A 103 9.14 -24.77 -8.96
C ASP A 103 8.71 -24.80 -10.44
N SER A 104 8.86 -23.65 -11.10
CA SER A 104 8.89 -23.45 -12.55
C SER A 104 7.57 -23.17 -13.32
N LYS A 105 7.61 -22.06 -14.07
CA LYS A 105 7.13 -21.90 -15.46
C LYS A 105 5.65 -22.17 -15.80
N SER A 106 4.69 -22.10 -14.88
CA SER A 106 3.30 -21.96 -15.33
C SER A 106 3.03 -20.50 -15.74
N SER A 107 2.49 -20.29 -16.95
CA SER A 107 2.14 -18.95 -17.46
C SER A 107 1.24 -18.19 -16.50
N GLN A 108 0.34 -18.91 -15.81
CA GLN A 108 -0.59 -18.37 -14.82
C GLN A 108 0.13 -17.77 -13.60
N LEU A 109 1.18 -18.41 -13.07
CA LEU A 109 1.91 -17.87 -11.91
C LEU A 109 2.70 -16.61 -12.29
N ILE A 110 3.25 -16.58 -13.49
CA ILE A 110 3.94 -15.39 -14.03
C ILE A 110 2.94 -14.23 -14.19
N GLU A 111 1.75 -14.50 -14.70
CA GLU A 111 0.68 -13.50 -14.82
C GLU A 111 0.21 -12.97 -13.46
N LEU A 112 0.03 -13.83 -12.47
CA LEU A 112 -0.31 -13.43 -11.10
C LEU A 112 0.77 -12.57 -10.45
N SER A 113 2.04 -12.93 -10.61
CA SER A 113 3.17 -12.13 -10.11
C SER A 113 3.20 -10.76 -10.78
N LYS A 114 3.08 -10.70 -12.11
CA LYS A 114 3.01 -9.42 -12.85
C LYS A 114 1.84 -8.57 -12.42
N LYS A 115 0.68 -9.19 -12.19
CA LYS A 115 -0.52 -8.51 -11.71
C LYS A 115 -0.27 -7.85 -10.34
N ALA A 116 0.30 -8.59 -9.38
CA ALA A 116 0.64 -8.07 -8.07
C ALA A 116 1.66 -6.92 -8.16
N SER A 117 2.74 -7.09 -8.93
CA SER A 117 3.74 -6.03 -9.13
C SER A 117 3.14 -4.77 -9.75
N ASN A 118 2.28 -4.91 -10.76
CA ASN A 118 1.58 -3.77 -11.37
C ASN A 118 0.64 -3.07 -10.39
N PHE A 119 -0.05 -3.83 -9.52
CA PHE A 119 -0.89 -3.25 -8.48
C PHE A 119 -0.05 -2.46 -7.47
N LEU A 120 1.06 -3.02 -6.98
CA LEU A 120 1.98 -2.34 -6.06
C LEU A 120 2.57 -1.07 -6.67
N TRP A 121 2.96 -1.12 -7.93
CA TRP A 121 3.44 0.05 -8.66
C TRP A 121 2.39 1.17 -8.70
N ARG A 122 1.13 0.84 -9.01
CA ARG A 122 0.02 1.81 -9.01
C ARG A 122 -0.27 2.39 -7.62
N MET A 123 -0.11 1.60 -6.57
CA MET A 123 -0.24 2.10 -5.19
C MET A 123 0.84 3.14 -4.89
N CYS A 124 2.09 2.89 -5.32
CA CYS A 124 3.17 3.87 -5.20
C CYS A 124 2.92 5.12 -6.02
N GLU A 125 2.48 4.98 -7.28
CA GLU A 125 2.11 6.11 -8.14
C GLU A 125 0.99 6.95 -7.51
N SER A 126 -0.07 6.31 -7.01
CA SER A 126 -1.19 7.00 -6.35
C SER A 126 -0.75 7.81 -5.13
N TYR A 127 0.21 7.29 -4.36
CA TYR A 127 0.77 8.00 -3.22
C TYR A 127 1.55 9.25 -3.65
N GLU A 128 2.41 9.14 -4.67
CA GLU A 128 3.16 10.29 -5.16
C GLU A 128 2.27 11.35 -5.82
N LEU A 129 1.25 10.94 -6.57
CA LEU A 129 0.26 11.85 -7.14
C LEU A 129 -0.43 12.66 -6.03
N TRP A 130 -0.84 12.02 -4.94
CA TRP A 130 -1.39 12.73 -3.79
C TRP A 130 -0.38 13.68 -3.13
N CYS A 131 0.90 13.28 -3.01
CA CYS A 131 1.94 14.18 -2.51
C CYS A 131 2.06 15.44 -3.38
N LYS A 132 2.05 15.30 -4.71
CA LYS A 132 2.07 16.45 -5.63
C LYS A 132 0.83 17.33 -5.48
N GLU A 133 -0.35 16.74 -5.46
CA GLU A 133 -1.63 17.45 -5.32
C GLU A 133 -1.75 18.21 -4.00
N SER A 134 -1.15 17.67 -2.93
CA SER A 134 -1.12 18.28 -1.59
C SER A 134 0.08 19.19 -1.34
N ASN A 135 0.93 19.44 -2.34
CA ASN A 135 2.19 20.22 -2.25
C ASN A 135 3.18 19.67 -1.20
N GLN A 136 3.27 18.34 -1.08
CA GLN A 136 4.16 17.61 -0.18
C GLN A 136 5.29 16.89 -0.94
N ASP A 137 5.89 17.57 -1.92
CA ASP A 137 6.93 17.01 -2.80
C ASP A 137 8.14 16.44 -2.04
N ASN A 138 8.40 16.92 -0.83
CA ASN A 138 9.47 16.42 0.04
C ASN A 138 9.27 14.97 0.51
N LEU A 139 8.07 14.41 0.36
CA LEU A 139 7.77 13.00 0.67
C LEU A 139 8.03 12.07 -0.52
N ILE A 140 8.27 12.61 -1.73
CA ILE A 140 8.51 11.85 -2.96
C ILE A 140 9.97 11.35 -2.97
N ILE A 141 10.13 10.03 -3.07
CA ILE A 141 11.41 9.30 -3.03
C ILE A 141 11.63 8.49 -4.31
N LEU A 142 10.60 7.78 -4.79
CA LEU A 142 10.72 6.82 -5.91
C LEU A 142 10.68 7.50 -7.29
N ASN A 143 10.08 8.68 -7.40
CA ASN A 143 9.92 9.46 -8.64
C ASN A 143 9.27 8.64 -9.77
N ILE A 144 8.13 8.03 -9.46
CA ILE A 144 7.34 7.18 -10.35
C ILE A 144 6.35 8.01 -11.16
N SER A 145 5.65 8.92 -10.49
CA SER A 145 4.79 9.89 -11.14
C SER A 145 5.70 10.95 -11.77
N ASN A 146 5.81 10.98 -13.10
CA ASN A 146 6.44 12.10 -13.82
C ASN A 146 5.39 13.19 -14.03
#